data_AF-A0A7Z9UPE7-F1
#
_entry.id   AF-A0A7Z9UPE7-F1
#
_cell.length_a   1.000
_cell.length_b   1.000
_cell.length_c   1.000
_cell.angle_alpha   90.00
_cell.angle_beta   90.00
_cell.angle_gamma   90.00
#
_symmetry.space_group_name_H-M   'P 1'
#
loop_
_entity.id
_entity.type
_entity.pdbx_description
1 polymer ?
#
loop_
_entity_poly.entity_id
_entity_poly.type
_entity_poly.pdbx_seq_one_letter_code
_entity_poly.pdbx_strand_id
1 'polypeptide(L)'
;MPDESLKYKIIYTRIRRLYDVGPGGQYDADVPDRFWPALIAGLAYKIALKRPEASGRVGILKQDYEETFSYAAEEDREKASIRFVPGGYSH
;
A
#
# COMPACT_ATOMS: atom_id res chain seq x y z
N MET A 1 -41.54 -21.54 -26.29
CA MET A 1 -40.77 -20.67 -25.37
C MET A 1 -39.50 -21.43 -25.03
N PRO A 2 -38.28 -20.89 -25.27
CA PRO A 2 -37.06 -21.56 -24.84
C PRO A 2 -36.91 -21.41 -23.32
N ASP A 3 -36.39 -22.48 -22.73
CA ASP A 3 -36.33 -22.77 -21.30
C ASP A 3 -35.44 -21.80 -20.51
N GLU A 4 -35.94 -21.30 -19.38
CA GLU A 4 -35.33 -20.28 -18.51
C GLU A 4 -34.23 -20.85 -17.60
N SER A 5 -33.79 -22.10 -17.83
CA SER A 5 -33.01 -22.89 -16.86
C SER A 5 -31.48 -22.73 -16.95
N LEU A 6 -30.94 -22.12 -18.00
CA LEU A 6 -29.49 -21.94 -18.15
C LEU A 6 -29.02 -20.64 -17.49
N LYS A 7 -28.98 -20.64 -16.14
CA LYS A 7 -28.32 -19.58 -15.37
C LYS A 7 -26.81 -19.61 -15.62
N TYR A 8 -26.32 -18.72 -16.48
CA TYR A 8 -24.88 -18.52 -16.69
C TYR A 8 -24.21 -18.12 -15.37
N LYS A 9 -23.30 -18.94 -14.86
CA LYS A 9 -22.50 -18.65 -13.66
C LYS A 9 -21.14 -18.10 -14.10
N ILE A 10 -20.91 -16.81 -13.83
CA ILE A 10 -19.60 -16.19 -14.05
C ILE A 10 -18.71 -16.52 -12.85
N ILE A 11 -17.67 -17.32 -13.07
CA ILE A 11 -16.62 -17.57 -12.07
C ILE A 11 -15.49 -16.59 -12.39
N TYR A 12 -15.21 -15.66 -11.46
CA TYR A 12 -14.04 -14.79 -11.57
C TYR A 12 -13.10 -15.07 -10.40
N THR A 13 -11.80 -15.16 -10.71
CA THR A 13 -10.73 -15.16 -9.72
C THR A 13 -10.20 -13.74 -9.60
N ARG A 14 -10.02 -13.26 -8.37
CA ARG A 14 -9.34 -11.99 -8.10
C ARG A 14 -8.07 -12.26 -7.31
N ILE A 15 -6.98 -11.59 -7.67
CA ILE A 15 -5.78 -11.57 -6.84
C ILE A 15 -6.14 -10.79 -5.57
N ARG A 16 -6.06 -11.45 -4.41
CA ARG A 16 -6.24 -10.84 -3.09
C ARG A 16 -4.87 -10.81 -2.42
N ARG A 17 -4.59 -9.75 -1.66
CA ARG A 17 -3.35 -9.65 -0.86
C ARG A 17 -3.33 -10.70 0.26
N LEU A 18 -2.16 -10.86 0.88
CA LEU A 18 -1.93 -11.75 2.01
C LEU A 18 -3.06 -11.58 3.03
N TYR A 19 -3.68 -12.69 3.43
CA TYR A 19 -4.64 -12.67 4.53
C TYR A 19 -3.87 -12.50 5.82
N ASP A 20 -4.36 -11.62 6.68
CA ASP A 20 -3.94 -11.53 8.07
C ASP A 20 -3.86 -12.93 8.68
N VAL A 21 -2.63 -13.33 9.03
CA VAL A 21 -2.31 -14.61 9.63
C VAL A 21 -2.48 -14.51 11.13
N GLY A 22 -3.72 -14.33 11.59
CA GLY A 22 -4.07 -14.49 13.00
C GLY A 22 -5.50 -14.10 13.34
N PRO A 23 -5.99 -14.46 14.54
CA PRO A 23 -7.29 -14.03 15.01
C PRO A 23 -7.29 -12.52 15.29
N GLY A 24 -7.84 -11.73 14.36
CA GLY A 24 -8.32 -10.38 14.65
C GLY A 24 -7.51 -9.19 14.15
N GLY A 25 -6.77 -9.29 13.04
CA GLY A 25 -6.08 -8.14 12.43
C GLY A 25 -4.84 -7.68 13.19
N GLN A 26 -4.35 -8.45 14.15
CA GLN A 26 -3.36 -7.98 15.12
C GLN A 26 -1.90 -8.11 14.66
N TYR A 27 -1.61 -8.97 13.68
CA TYR A 27 -0.22 -9.34 13.36
C TYR A 27 0.33 -8.62 12.13
N ASP A 28 -0.55 -8.15 11.25
CA ASP A 28 -0.16 -7.35 10.10
C ASP A 28 -0.36 -5.87 10.39
N ALA A 29 0.73 -5.10 10.31
CA ALA A 29 0.64 -3.66 10.37
C ALA A 29 -0.14 -3.16 9.15
N ASP A 30 -1.25 -2.45 9.38
CA ASP A 30 -2.04 -1.78 8.35
C ASP A 30 -1.25 -0.61 7.76
N VAL A 31 -0.28 -0.93 6.91
CA VAL A 31 0.57 0.02 6.20
C VAL A 31 0.16 0.00 4.72
N PRO A 32 -0.11 1.17 4.11
CA PRO A 32 -0.34 1.24 2.66
C PRO A 32 0.86 0.67 1.91
N ASP A 33 0.60 -0.20 0.92
CA ASP A 33 1.65 -0.96 0.24
C ASP A 33 2.82 -0.12 -0.29
N ARG A 34 2.52 1.11 -0.71
CA ARG A 34 3.49 2.10 -1.19
C ARG A 34 4.59 2.44 -0.19
N PHE A 35 4.34 2.31 1.12
CA PHE A 35 5.34 2.55 2.15
C PHE A 35 6.23 1.35 2.46
N TRP A 36 5.89 0.14 1.99
CA TRP A 36 6.77 -1.03 2.14
C TRP A 36 8.19 -0.82 1.62
N PRO A 37 8.42 -0.31 0.39
CA PRO A 37 9.78 -0.06 -0.10
C PRO A 37 10.53 0.93 0.79
N ALA A 38 9.90 2.01 1.25
CA ALA A 38 10.51 2.98 2.15
C ALA A 38 10.86 2.38 3.52
N LEU A 39 9.98 1.54 4.09
CA LEU A 39 10.26 0.84 5.35
C LEU A 39 11.44 -0.12 5.24
N ILE A 40 11.51 -0.88 4.14
CA ILE A 40 12.61 -1.82 3.89
C ILE A 40 13.93 -1.06 3.70
N ALA A 41 13.94 0.02 2.91
CA ALA A 41 15.12 0.87 2.70
C ALA A 41 15.59 1.50 4.02
N GLY A 42 14.68 2.03 4.83
CA GLY A 42 14.99 2.61 6.13
C GLY A 42 15.53 1.58 7.13
N LEU A 43 15.01 0.35 7.11
CA LEU A 43 15.55 -0.76 7.90
C LEU A 43 16.96 -1.15 7.42
N ALA A 44 17.17 -1.28 6.11
CA ALA A 44 18.47 -1.60 5.53
C ALA A 44 19.51 -0.54 5.89
N TYR A 45 19.16 0.75 5.83
CA TYR A 45 20.00 1.85 6.30
C TYR A 45 20.37 1.71 7.78
N LYS A 46 19.40 1.44 8.66
CA LYS A 46 19.65 1.23 10.10
C LYS A 46 20.53 0.00 10.38
N ILE A 47 20.41 -1.06 9.58
CA ILE A 47 21.27 -2.23 9.68
C ILE A 47 22.69 -1.90 9.23
N ALA A 48 22.84 -1.15 8.12
CA ALA A 48 24.13 -0.74 7.60
C ALA A 48 24.89 0.17 8.59
N LEU A 49 24.20 1.06 9.30
CA LEU A 49 24.81 1.88 10.37
C LEU A 49 25.42 1.05 11.51
N LYS A 50 24.87 -0.15 11.75
CA LYS A 50 25.36 -1.06 12.80
C LYS A 50 26.45 -2.01 12.30
N ARG A 51 26.73 -2.06 11.01
CA ARG A 51 27.70 -2.97 10.40
C ARG A 51 28.84 -2.19 9.73
N PRO A 52 30.07 -2.22 10.28
CA PRO A 52 31.19 -1.48 9.71
C PRO A 52 31.52 -1.92 8.28
N GLU A 53 31.28 -3.19 7.94
CA GLU A 53 31.45 -3.76 6.59
C GLU A 53 30.55 -3.11 5.53
N ALA A 54 29.41 -2.54 5.95
CA ALA A 54 28.41 -1.95 5.05
C ALA A 54 28.51 -0.41 4.97
N SER A 55 29.51 0.20 5.62
CA SER A 55 29.65 1.66 5.72
C SER A 55 29.65 2.36 4.34
N GLY A 56 30.28 1.76 3.33
CA GLY A 56 30.30 2.30 1.97
C GLY A 56 28.93 2.34 1.28
N ARG A 57 27.93 1.58 1.76
CA ARG A 57 26.57 1.54 1.20
C ARG A 57 25.59 2.45 1.93
N VAL A 58 25.99 3.02 3.07
CA VAL A 58 25.12 3.85 3.92
C VAL A 58 24.60 5.09 3.17
N GLY A 59 25.45 5.73 2.35
CA GLY A 59 25.05 6.89 1.54
C GLY A 59 23.96 6.55 0.52
N ILE A 60 24.16 5.46 -0.23
CA ILE A 60 23.20 4.98 -1.23
C ILE A 60 21.87 4.59 -0.57
N LEU A 61 21.93 3.81 0.52
CA LEU A 61 20.73 3.38 1.24
C LEU A 61 19.94 4.54 1.83
N LYS A 62 20.61 5.63 2.22
CA LYS A 62 19.94 6.84 2.68
C LYS A 62 19.21 7.54 1.53
N GLN A 63 19.88 7.69 0.39
CA GLN A 63 19.29 8.31 -0.79
C GLN A 63 18.07 7.52 -1.29
N ASP A 64 18.19 6.19 -1.40
CA ASP A 64 17.07 5.31 -1.79
C ASP A 64 15.88 5.43 -0.82
N TYR A 65 16.15 5.54 0.48
CA TYR A 65 15.10 5.76 1.49
C TYR A 65 14.39 7.10 1.29
N GLU A 66 15.13 8.20 1.11
CA GLU A 66 14.54 9.54 0.97
C GLU A 66 13.69 9.64 -0.31
N GLU A 67 14.16 9.06 -1.42
CA GLU A 67 13.45 9.03 -2.69
C GLU A 67 12.17 8.18 -2.64
N THR A 68 12.26 6.96 -2.09
CA THR A 68 11.07 6.09 -1.96
C THR A 68 10.03 6.67 -1.00
N PHE A 69 10.48 7.36 0.05
CA PHE A 69 9.59 8.05 0.98
C PHE A 69 8.90 9.26 0.32
N SER A 70 9.61 10.06 -0.47
CA SER A 70 9.02 11.21 -1.16
C SER A 70 7.94 10.77 -2.15
N TYR A 71 8.21 9.76 -2.98
CA TYR A 71 7.21 9.25 -3.92
C TYR A 71 5.96 8.71 -3.21
N ALA A 72 6.15 7.95 -2.11
CA ALA A 72 5.03 7.40 -1.35
C ALA A 72 4.19 8.50 -0.64
N ALA A 73 4.84 9.59 -0.22
CA ALA A 73 4.17 10.72 0.44
C ALA A 73 3.46 11.65 -0.56
N GLU A 74 4.01 11.82 -1.77
CA GLU A 74 3.43 12.67 -2.81
C GLU A 74 2.14 12.06 -3.39
N GLU A 75 2.10 10.74 -3.61
CA GLU A 75 0.88 10.03 -4.07
C GLU A 75 -0.30 10.17 -3.09
N ASP A 76 -0.05 10.41 -1.81
CA ASP A 76 -1.13 10.58 -0.81
C ASP A 76 -1.89 11.90 -1.00
N ARG A 77 -1.25 12.92 -1.59
CA ARG A 77 -1.88 14.22 -1.84
C ARG A 77 -2.92 14.21 -2.95
N GLU A 78 -2.86 13.25 -3.88
CA GLU A 78 -3.86 13.15 -4.96
C GLU A 78 -5.22 12.58 -4.50
N LYS A 79 -5.30 11.97 -3.30
CA LYS A 79 -6.52 11.31 -2.80
C LYS A 79 -7.32 12.08 -1.75
N ALA A 80 -7.19 13.41 -1.68
CA ALA A 80 -8.21 14.23 -1.05
C ALA A 80 -9.45 14.30 -1.98
N SER A 81 -10.22 13.19 -2.02
CA SER A 81 -11.50 13.09 -2.71
C SER A 81 -12.48 14.10 -2.11
N ILE A 82 -12.57 15.27 -2.74
CA ILE A 82 -13.58 16.27 -2.40
C ILE A 82 -14.94 15.67 -2.78
N ARG A 83 -15.70 15.25 -1.78
CA ARG A 83 -17.06 14.75 -1.97
C ARG A 83 -18.01 15.95 -2.03
N PHE A 84 -18.23 16.49 -3.23
CA PHE A 84 -19.34 17.41 -3.45
C PHE A 84 -20.64 16.63 -3.34
N VAL A 85 -21.36 16.78 -2.23
CA VAL A 85 -22.74 16.31 -2.11
C VAL A 85 -23.63 17.46 -2.60
N PRO A 86 -24.36 17.32 -3.73
CA PRO A 86 -25.36 18.31 -4.09
C PRO A 86 -26.54 18.14 -3.14
N GLY A 87 -26.69 19.07 -2.20
CA GLY A 87 -27.82 19.07 -1.29
C GLY A 87 -27.88 20.32 -0.43
N GLY A 88 -28.62 21.33 -0.88
CA GLY A 88 -29.11 22.38 0.00
C GLY A 88 -29.52 23.66 -0.72
N TYR A 89 -30.80 24.02 -0.54
CA TYR A 89 -31.51 25.27 -0.91
C TYR A 89 -32.03 25.35 -2.36
N SER A 90 -33.29 25.73 -2.64
CA SER A 90 -34.33 26.39 -1.84
C SER A 90 -35.66 26.42 -2.60
N HIS A 91 -36.75 26.53 -1.82
CA HIS A 91 -38.09 27.09 -2.07
C HIS A 91 -39.03 26.47 -3.13
#